data_AF-A0A8S3SNC1-F1
#
_entry.id   AF-A0A8S3SNC1-F1
#
_cell.length_a   1.000
_cell.length_b   1.000
_cell.length_c   1.000
_cell.angle_alpha   90.00
_cell.angle_beta   90.00
_cell.angle_gamma   90.00
#
_symmetry.space_group_name_H-M   'P 1'
#
loop_
_entity.id
_entity.type
_entity.pdbx_description
1 polymer ?
#
loop_
_entity_poly.entity_id
_entity_poly.type
_entity_poly.pdbx_seq_one_letter_code
_entity_poly.pdbx_strand_id
1 'polypeptide(L)'
;MEGLPDDVIVEIFSFLPHQLLLLEVRTVCRRWYTLSHSADLWQTVDLTLGFNQTEKQAMVSNLKRVQDHVKILKVDPRLLQTIFKNDIWQFLTLKTLHLNTLCKTTVSVLGEPNLRYPRLEKVYFSSAFDNKLVLSAFSGLKLDTFEWKYSGPFQQFRETILALGKMDNLQKVRLHVKSLDNELLSYLLKNCHTLHSLKLYFFNVNIKIDNDAFLSLTDNCSLTELDFQQLL
;
A
#
# COMPACT_ATOMS: atom_id res chain seq x y z
N MET A 1 17.95 32.15 15.81
CA MET A 1 16.67 31.38 15.76
C MET A 1 16.14 31.04 17.17
N GLU A 2 16.45 31.83 18.21
CA GLU A 2 16.00 31.55 19.60
C GLU A 2 14.56 31.98 19.92
N GLY A 3 13.76 32.37 18.93
CA GLY A 3 12.42 32.95 19.17
C GLY A 3 11.21 32.18 18.61
N LEU A 4 11.41 31.18 17.74
CA LEU A 4 10.28 30.43 17.19
C LEU A 4 9.83 29.34 18.17
N PRO A 5 8.53 29.13 18.41
CA PRO A 5 7.99 27.98 19.15
C PRO A 5 8.29 26.61 18.50
N ASP A 6 8.28 25.53 19.29
CA ASP A 6 8.61 24.18 18.82
C ASP A 6 7.62 23.66 17.77
N ASP A 7 6.33 23.90 17.98
CA ASP A 7 5.23 23.56 17.08
C ASP A 7 5.38 24.24 15.71
N VAL A 8 5.76 25.52 15.68
CA VAL A 8 6.02 26.24 14.43
C VAL A 8 7.23 25.66 13.69
N ILE A 9 8.28 25.25 14.41
CA ILE A 9 9.45 24.61 13.79
C ILE A 9 9.07 23.23 13.22
N VAL A 10 8.26 22.45 13.94
CA VAL A 10 7.76 21.16 13.43
C VAL A 10 6.87 21.37 12.20
N GLU A 11 6.02 22.40 12.20
CA GLU A 11 5.22 22.75 11.02
C GLU A 11 6.13 23.09 9.82
N ILE A 12 7.19 23.88 10.03
CA ILE A 12 8.19 24.15 8.98
C ILE A 12 8.84 22.85 8.49
N PHE A 13 9.22 21.96 9.41
CA PHE A 13 9.82 20.66 9.07
C PHE A 13 8.89 19.77 8.26
N SER A 14 7.57 19.90 8.41
CA SER A 14 6.58 19.10 7.68
C SER A 14 6.61 19.36 6.16
N PHE A 15 7.14 20.52 5.73
CA PHE A 15 7.33 20.85 4.31
C PHE A 15 8.63 20.29 3.73
N LEU A 16 9.50 19.69 4.55
CA LEU A 16 10.79 19.16 4.12
C LEU A 16 10.70 17.66 3.82
N PRO A 17 11.41 17.16 2.78
CA PRO A 17 11.61 15.73 2.59
C PRO A 17 12.32 15.10 3.79
N HIS A 18 11.98 13.84 4.13
CA HIS A 18 12.62 13.11 5.23
C HIS A 18 14.15 13.02 5.09
N GLN A 19 14.67 13.05 3.86
CA GLN A 19 16.11 13.11 3.61
C GLN A 19 16.74 14.36 4.23
N LEU A 20 16.14 15.55 4.05
CA LEU A 20 16.66 16.79 4.62
C LEU A 20 16.49 16.81 6.14
N LEU A 21 15.39 16.26 6.66
CA LEU A 21 15.21 16.09 8.10
C LEU A 21 16.36 15.27 8.71
N LEU A 22 16.74 14.18 8.03
CA LEU A 22 17.78 13.29 8.48
C LEU A 22 19.20 13.78 8.20
N LEU A 23 19.48 14.50 7.13
CA LEU A 23 20.87 14.84 6.80
C LEU A 23 21.26 16.24 7.28
N GLU A 24 20.35 17.20 7.13
CA GLU A 24 20.66 18.62 7.29
C GLU A 24 20.06 19.17 8.58
N VAL A 25 18.75 19.01 8.78
CA VAL A 25 18.03 19.63 9.91
C VAL A 25 18.59 19.17 11.25
N ARG A 26 18.89 17.88 11.39
CA ARG A 26 19.38 17.31 12.65
C ARG A 26 20.78 17.81 13.05
N THR A 27 21.55 18.37 12.11
CA THR A 27 22.93 18.81 12.37
C THR A 27 23.02 20.28 12.77
N VAL A 28 21.95 21.05 12.57
CA VAL A 28 21.92 22.50 12.85
C VAL A 28 22.13 22.80 14.34
N CYS A 29 21.30 22.22 15.21
CA CYS A 29 21.44 22.39 16.66
C CYS A 29 20.69 21.28 17.41
N ARG A 30 20.93 21.16 18.73
CA ARG A 30 20.30 20.13 19.58
C ARG A 30 18.77 20.22 19.55
N ARG A 31 18.21 21.43 19.49
CA ARG A 31 16.76 21.63 19.44
C ARG A 31 16.17 21.08 18.14
N TRP A 32 16.78 21.39 17.00
CA TRP A 32 16.36 20.90 15.69
C TRP A 32 16.53 19.39 15.56
N TYR A 33 17.63 18.85 16.11
CA TYR A 33 17.81 17.41 16.26
C TYR A 33 16.64 16.77 17.00
N THR A 34 16.21 17.30 18.14
CA THR A 34 15.08 16.72 18.88
C THR A 34 13.78 16.82 18.08
N LEU A 35 13.49 17.99 17.52
CA LEU A 35 12.23 18.24 16.80
C LEU A 35 12.12 17.48 15.47
N SER A 36 13.24 17.17 14.80
CA SER A 36 13.24 16.36 13.57
C SER A 36 12.74 14.93 13.78
N HIS A 37 12.65 14.47 15.04
CA HIS A 37 12.12 13.17 15.42
C HIS A 37 10.66 13.23 15.91
N SER A 38 10.00 14.39 15.83
CA SER A 38 8.60 14.52 16.23
C SER A 38 7.71 13.54 15.47
N ALA A 39 6.87 12.79 16.19
CA ALA A 39 6.00 11.75 15.63
C ALA A 39 5.15 12.25 14.45
N ASP A 40 4.75 13.52 14.47
CA ASP A 40 3.92 14.14 13.43
C ASP A 40 4.61 14.23 12.07
N LEU A 41 5.95 14.34 12.05
CA LEU A 41 6.75 14.36 10.82
C LEU A 41 6.88 12.98 10.18
N TRP A 42 6.61 11.92 10.94
CA TRP A 42 6.88 10.53 10.55
C TRP A 42 5.60 9.70 10.37
N GLN A 43 4.42 10.34 10.37
CA GLN A 43 3.16 9.62 10.14
C GLN A 43 3.08 9.04 8.70
N THR A 44 3.71 9.70 7.74
CA THR A 44 3.84 9.24 6.35
C THR A 44 5.31 9.12 6.00
N VAL A 45 5.78 7.91 5.68
CA VAL A 45 7.18 7.66 5.33
C VAL A 45 7.26 7.13 3.90
N ASP A 46 8.05 7.81 3.07
CA ASP A 46 8.29 7.41 1.69
C ASP A 46 9.74 6.92 1.49
N LEU A 47 9.89 5.61 1.38
CA LEU A 47 11.15 4.93 1.13
C LEU A 47 11.33 4.58 -0.36
N THR A 48 10.47 5.06 -1.25
CA THR A 48 10.59 4.79 -2.70
C THR A 48 11.57 5.74 -3.39
N LEU A 49 12.00 6.79 -2.70
CA LEU A 49 12.95 7.77 -3.21
C LEU A 49 14.36 7.17 -3.35
N GLY A 50 15.13 7.69 -4.32
CA GLY A 50 16.47 7.24 -4.65
C GLY A 50 17.49 7.59 -3.57
N PHE A 51 17.49 6.84 -2.46
CA PHE A 51 18.48 7.00 -1.40
C PHE A 51 19.80 6.29 -1.76
N ASN A 52 20.92 6.88 -1.38
CA ASN A 52 22.20 6.19 -1.32
C ASN A 52 22.25 5.24 -0.10
N GLN A 53 23.33 4.46 0.05
CA GLN A 53 23.41 3.45 1.11
C GLN A 53 23.41 4.04 2.53
N THR A 54 24.09 5.17 2.74
CA THR A 54 24.18 5.85 4.04
C THR A 54 22.82 6.41 4.45
N GLU A 55 22.10 7.01 3.50
CA GLU A 55 20.75 7.54 3.70
C GLU A 55 19.76 6.43 4.07
N LYS A 56 19.83 5.28 3.39
CA LYS A 56 19.01 4.11 3.72
C LYS A 56 19.22 3.69 5.17
N GLN A 57 20.47 3.62 5.63
CA GLN A 57 20.77 3.21 7.00
C GLN A 57 20.26 4.22 8.04
N ALA A 58 20.44 5.52 7.78
CA ALA A 58 19.90 6.57 8.63
C ALA A 58 18.36 6.50 8.72
N MET A 59 17.72 6.29 7.58
CA MET A 59 16.26 6.17 7.46
C MET A 59 15.74 4.96 8.21
N VAL A 60 16.38 3.80 8.05
CA VAL A 60 16.05 2.57 8.81
C VAL A 60 16.18 2.78 10.30
N SER A 61 17.29 3.36 10.73
CA SER A 61 17.55 3.59 12.15
C SER A 61 16.50 4.51 12.77
N ASN A 62 16.10 5.55 12.03
CA ASN A 62 15.05 6.44 12.47
C ASN A 62 13.67 5.77 12.43
N LEU A 63 13.37 4.99 11.40
CA LEU A 63 12.10 4.28 11.26
C LEU A 63 11.86 3.33 12.45
N LYS A 64 12.89 2.65 12.94
CA LYS A 64 12.79 1.83 14.17
C LYS A 64 12.32 2.64 15.36
N ARG A 65 12.80 3.88 15.49
CA ARG A 65 12.48 4.78 16.60
C ARG A 65 11.06 5.30 16.53
N VAL A 66 10.51 5.49 15.33
CA VAL A 66 9.20 6.13 15.11
C VAL A 66 8.13 5.16 14.62
N GLN A 67 8.41 3.84 14.54
CA GLN A 67 7.53 2.84 13.94
C GLN A 67 6.10 2.85 14.50
N ASP A 68 5.94 3.15 15.80
CA ASP A 68 4.65 3.19 16.48
C ASP A 68 3.78 4.39 16.07
N HIS A 69 4.34 5.35 15.33
CA HIS A 69 3.63 6.53 14.84
C HIS A 69 3.36 6.51 13.33
N VAL A 70 3.96 5.55 12.60
CA VAL A 70 3.84 5.48 11.14
C VAL A 70 2.46 4.95 10.77
N LYS A 71 1.68 5.77 10.08
CA LYS A 71 0.34 5.44 9.58
C LYS A 71 0.37 5.03 8.11
N ILE A 72 1.27 5.63 7.33
CA ILE A 72 1.44 5.38 5.89
C ILE A 72 2.91 5.06 5.63
N LEU A 73 3.16 3.92 5.00
CA LEU A 73 4.50 3.49 4.65
C LEU A 73 4.54 3.14 3.16
N LYS A 74 5.42 3.80 2.41
CA LYS A 74 5.69 3.49 1.02
C LYS A 74 7.10 2.92 0.90
N VAL A 75 7.25 1.73 0.33
CA VAL A 75 8.54 1.04 0.30
C VAL A 75 8.86 0.47 -1.06
N ASP A 76 10.10 0.68 -1.48
CA ASP A 76 10.69 -0.12 -2.55
C ASP A 76 11.08 -1.52 -2.00
N PRO A 77 10.61 -2.61 -2.63
CA PRO A 77 10.90 -3.97 -2.20
C PRO A 77 12.39 -4.31 -2.05
N ARG A 78 13.25 -3.65 -2.83
CA ARG A 78 14.71 -3.80 -2.72
C ARG A 78 15.21 -3.32 -1.37
N LEU A 79 14.54 -2.35 -0.76
CA LEU A 79 14.83 -1.88 0.58
C LEU A 79 14.21 -2.78 1.64
N LEU A 80 13.09 -3.46 1.38
CA LEU A 80 12.48 -4.35 2.38
C LEU A 80 13.47 -5.41 2.90
N GLN A 81 14.35 -5.96 2.07
CA GLN A 81 15.40 -6.85 2.60
C GLN A 81 16.34 -6.11 3.53
N THR A 82 16.86 -4.96 3.12
CA THR A 82 17.82 -4.22 3.94
C THR A 82 17.20 -3.76 5.27
N ILE A 83 15.92 -3.40 5.25
CA ILE A 83 15.18 -2.90 6.42
C ILE A 83 14.78 -4.07 7.35
N PHE A 84 14.23 -5.15 6.81
CA PHE A 84 13.51 -6.18 7.59
C PHE A 84 14.22 -7.53 7.75
N LYS A 85 15.39 -7.74 7.12
CA LYS A 85 16.04 -9.06 7.09
C LYS A 85 16.45 -9.60 8.46
N ASN A 86 16.70 -8.74 9.46
CA ASN A 86 17.27 -9.15 10.74
C ASN A 86 16.46 -8.71 11.97
N ASP A 87 15.35 -8.00 11.79
CA ASP A 87 14.60 -7.41 12.90
C ASP A 87 13.11 -7.76 12.80
N ILE A 88 12.48 -7.98 13.95
CA ILE A 88 11.03 -8.13 14.06
C ILE A 88 10.44 -6.72 14.10
N TRP A 89 10.03 -6.21 12.95
CA TRP A 89 9.31 -4.95 12.87
C TRP A 89 7.83 -5.15 13.21
N GLN A 90 7.30 -4.25 14.02
CA GLN A 90 5.88 -4.22 14.37
C GLN A 90 5.38 -2.80 14.19
N PHE A 91 4.58 -2.58 13.16
CA PHE A 91 3.96 -1.28 12.92
C PHE A 91 2.52 -1.32 13.40
N LEU A 92 2.34 -1.10 14.70
CA LEU A 92 1.05 -1.26 15.37
C LEU A 92 0.01 -0.21 14.92
N THR A 93 0.45 0.91 14.35
CA THR A 93 -0.41 2.00 13.87
C THR A 93 -0.49 2.12 12.35
N LEU A 94 0.22 1.27 11.60
CA LEU A 94 0.23 1.31 10.14
C LEU A 94 -1.16 0.97 9.60
N LYS A 95 -1.75 1.94 8.89
CA LYS A 95 -3.04 1.81 8.22
C LYS A 95 -2.91 1.58 6.72
N THR A 96 -1.83 2.07 6.12
CA THR A 96 -1.66 2.07 4.66
C THR A 96 -0.25 1.68 4.24
N LEU A 97 -0.16 0.67 3.40
CA LEU A 97 1.09 0.19 2.83
C LEU A 97 1.09 0.36 1.31
N HIS A 98 2.10 1.05 0.78
CA HIS A 98 2.36 1.13 -0.65
C HIS A 98 3.64 0.37 -1.01
N LEU A 99 3.55 -0.51 -1.98
CA LEU A 99 4.65 -1.33 -2.47
C LEU A 99 4.85 -1.07 -3.95
N ASN A 100 6.05 -0.71 -4.38
CA ASN A 100 6.28 -0.56 -5.82
C ASN A 100 6.14 -1.91 -6.56
N THR A 101 6.66 -2.99 -5.96
CA THR A 101 6.56 -4.35 -6.53
C THR A 101 6.28 -5.41 -5.46
N LEU A 102 5.37 -6.32 -5.71
CA LEU A 102 5.18 -7.51 -4.88
C LEU A 102 6.07 -8.63 -5.41
N CYS A 103 7.07 -9.03 -4.62
CA CYS A 103 7.97 -10.14 -4.91
C CYS A 103 8.05 -11.11 -3.71
N LYS A 104 8.68 -12.27 -3.90
CA LYS A 104 8.80 -13.32 -2.86
C LYS A 104 9.34 -12.76 -1.55
N THR A 105 10.30 -11.86 -1.65
CA THR A 105 10.88 -11.15 -0.52
C THR A 105 9.85 -10.32 0.24
N THR A 106 9.07 -9.49 -0.46
CA THR A 106 8.04 -8.66 0.16
C THR A 106 7.08 -9.53 0.96
N VAL A 107 6.64 -10.65 0.37
CA VAL A 107 5.76 -11.60 1.06
C VAL A 107 6.41 -12.21 2.29
N SER A 108 7.68 -12.62 2.21
CA SER A 108 8.39 -13.17 3.38
C SER A 108 8.51 -12.16 4.52
N VAL A 109 8.62 -10.85 4.21
CA VAL A 109 8.68 -9.77 5.20
C VAL A 109 7.29 -9.44 5.77
N LEU A 110 6.26 -9.55 4.94
CA LEU A 110 4.86 -9.41 5.34
C LEU A 110 4.34 -10.60 6.15
N GLY A 111 5.11 -11.69 6.26
CA GLY A 111 4.73 -12.90 6.99
C GLY A 111 4.19 -12.62 8.40
N GLU A 112 3.14 -13.35 8.76
CA GLU A 112 2.27 -13.11 9.94
C GLU A 112 1.73 -11.67 10.00
N PRO A 113 1.03 -11.22 8.95
CA PRO A 113 0.68 -9.81 8.81
C PRO A 113 -0.25 -9.31 9.94
N ASN A 114 -1.06 -10.19 10.54
CA ASN A 114 -1.92 -9.86 11.68
C ASN A 114 -1.15 -9.56 12.98
N LEU A 115 0.05 -10.11 13.14
CA LEU A 115 0.90 -9.83 14.30
C LEU A 115 1.73 -8.56 14.10
N ARG A 116 2.12 -8.27 12.86
CA ARG A 116 3.01 -7.15 12.54
C ARG A 116 2.29 -5.86 12.16
N TYR A 117 1.09 -5.97 11.60
CA TYR A 117 0.31 -4.86 11.05
C TYR A 117 -1.18 -4.99 11.42
N PRO A 118 -1.52 -5.03 12.72
CA PRO A 118 -2.87 -5.35 13.19
C PRO A 118 -3.95 -4.34 12.75
N ARG A 119 -3.53 -3.14 12.31
CA ARG A 119 -4.41 -2.04 11.87
C ARG A 119 -4.29 -1.76 10.37
N LEU A 120 -3.64 -2.64 9.61
CA LEU A 120 -3.48 -2.43 8.18
C LEU A 120 -4.83 -2.55 7.48
N GLU A 121 -5.30 -1.42 6.97
CA GLU A 121 -6.61 -1.27 6.31
C GLU A 121 -6.44 -1.23 4.79
N LYS A 122 -5.32 -0.68 4.29
CA LYS A 122 -5.14 -0.36 2.86
C LYS A 122 -3.82 -0.86 2.32
N VAL A 123 -3.89 -1.52 1.16
CA VAL A 123 -2.70 -1.97 0.43
C VAL A 123 -2.77 -1.48 -1.01
N TYR A 124 -1.65 -0.91 -1.45
CA TYR A 124 -1.44 -0.42 -2.79
C TYR A 124 -0.18 -1.06 -3.35
N PHE A 125 -0.23 -1.58 -4.57
CA PHE A 125 1.00 -1.93 -5.26
C PHE A 125 0.97 -1.69 -6.76
N SER A 126 2.13 -1.32 -7.30
CA SER A 126 2.23 -1.06 -8.73
C SER A 126 2.34 -2.39 -9.48
N SER A 127 3.30 -3.24 -9.15
CA SER A 127 3.57 -4.48 -9.91
C SER A 127 3.60 -5.72 -9.03
N ALA A 128 3.43 -6.92 -9.60
CA ALA A 128 3.62 -8.19 -8.91
C ALA A 128 4.32 -9.20 -9.82
N PHE A 129 5.28 -9.97 -9.29
CA PHE A 129 5.99 -11.01 -10.06
C PHE A 129 5.23 -12.33 -10.15
N ASP A 130 4.37 -12.62 -9.17
CA ASP A 130 3.61 -13.86 -9.06
C ASP A 130 2.33 -13.59 -8.27
N ASN A 131 1.16 -13.94 -8.81
CA ASN A 131 -0.13 -13.64 -8.20
C ASN A 131 -0.42 -14.52 -6.98
N LYS A 132 0.21 -15.71 -6.89
CA LYS A 132 0.13 -16.54 -5.66
C LYS A 132 0.71 -15.83 -4.45
N LEU A 133 1.63 -14.88 -4.67
CA LEU A 133 2.19 -14.03 -3.64
C LEU A 133 1.18 -13.03 -3.09
N VAL A 134 0.26 -12.53 -3.91
CA VAL A 134 -0.82 -11.66 -3.44
C VAL A 134 -1.70 -12.41 -2.44
N LEU A 135 -2.02 -13.68 -2.75
CA LEU A 135 -2.82 -14.54 -1.88
C LEU A 135 -2.14 -14.74 -0.53
N SER A 136 -0.87 -15.16 -0.53
CA SER A 136 -0.16 -15.49 0.70
C SER A 136 0.24 -14.27 1.53
N ALA A 137 0.49 -13.12 0.90
CA ALA A 137 0.88 -11.90 1.60
C ALA A 137 -0.27 -11.28 2.40
N PHE A 138 -1.50 -11.38 1.88
CA PHE A 138 -2.63 -10.63 2.42
C PHE A 138 -3.77 -11.52 2.90
N SER A 139 -3.69 -12.85 2.72
CA SER A 139 -4.62 -13.78 3.36
C SER A 139 -4.53 -13.66 4.88
N GLY A 140 -5.64 -13.28 5.51
CA GLY A 140 -5.74 -13.07 6.95
C GLY A 140 -5.81 -11.60 7.37
N LEU A 141 -5.46 -10.64 6.50
CA LEU A 141 -5.63 -9.22 6.81
C LEU A 141 -7.09 -8.78 6.68
N LYS A 142 -7.49 -7.82 7.51
CA LYS A 142 -8.79 -7.16 7.44
C LYS A 142 -8.71 -5.88 6.59
N LEU A 143 -8.39 -6.04 5.30
CA LEU A 143 -8.27 -4.91 4.38
C LEU A 143 -9.65 -4.34 4.02
N ASP A 144 -9.74 -3.00 4.02
CA ASP A 144 -10.88 -2.24 3.47
C ASP A 144 -10.64 -1.83 2.01
N THR A 145 -9.38 -1.63 1.61
CA THR A 145 -9.00 -1.08 0.30
C THR A 145 -7.85 -1.88 -0.29
N PHE A 146 -8.03 -2.29 -1.54
CA PHE A 146 -7.03 -3.00 -2.32
C PHE A 146 -6.84 -2.31 -3.68
N GLU A 147 -5.62 -1.90 -4.00
CA GLU A 147 -5.29 -1.26 -5.27
C GLU A 147 -4.06 -1.90 -5.93
N TRP A 148 -4.22 -2.28 -7.21
CA TRP A 148 -3.17 -2.86 -8.03
C TRP A 148 -3.10 -2.18 -9.41
N LYS A 149 -2.00 -1.45 -9.69
CA LYS A 149 -1.87 -0.59 -10.89
C LYS A 149 -1.27 -1.22 -12.15
N TYR A 150 -0.52 -2.30 -12.05
CA TYR A 150 0.19 -2.89 -13.19
C TYR A 150 0.25 -4.40 -13.03
N SER A 151 -0.65 -5.10 -13.72
CA SER A 151 -0.45 -6.50 -14.04
C SER A 151 0.56 -6.58 -15.19
N GLY A 152 1.78 -7.05 -14.92
CA GLY A 152 2.72 -7.36 -16.00
C GLY A 152 2.15 -8.38 -16.99
N PRO A 153 2.90 -8.77 -18.03
CA PRO A 153 2.40 -9.64 -19.11
C PRO A 153 2.01 -11.07 -18.67
N PHE A 154 2.26 -11.44 -17.40
CA PHE A 154 2.06 -12.80 -16.88
C PHE A 154 0.64 -12.99 -16.32
N GLN A 155 -0.13 -13.81 -17.03
CA GLN A 155 -1.59 -13.96 -17.03
C GLN A 155 -2.14 -14.90 -15.93
N GLN A 156 -2.34 -14.44 -14.70
CA GLN A 156 -3.07 -15.20 -13.67
C GLN A 156 -3.98 -14.29 -12.81
N PHE A 157 -4.78 -13.46 -13.48
CA PHE A 157 -5.68 -12.50 -12.83
C PHE A 157 -6.81 -13.20 -12.04
N ARG A 158 -7.21 -14.39 -12.50
CA ARG A 158 -8.25 -15.23 -11.90
C ARG A 158 -8.01 -15.49 -10.43
N GLU A 159 -6.83 -15.99 -10.06
CA GLU A 159 -6.48 -16.33 -8.69
C GLU A 159 -6.56 -15.13 -7.76
N THR A 160 -6.14 -13.95 -8.23
CA THR A 160 -6.21 -12.71 -7.46
C THR A 160 -7.67 -12.34 -7.19
N ILE A 161 -8.52 -12.36 -8.22
CA ILE A 161 -9.96 -12.11 -8.05
C ILE A 161 -10.60 -13.10 -7.09
N LEU A 162 -10.27 -14.39 -7.21
CA LEU A 162 -10.75 -15.42 -6.29
C LEU A 162 -10.31 -15.17 -4.84
N ALA A 163 -9.14 -14.57 -4.61
CA ALA A 163 -8.69 -14.17 -3.28
C ALA A 163 -9.48 -12.99 -2.72
N LEU A 164 -9.63 -11.95 -3.55
CA LEU A 164 -10.35 -10.74 -3.16
C LEU A 164 -11.79 -11.10 -2.77
N GLY A 165 -12.41 -12.02 -3.53
CA GLY A 165 -13.71 -12.60 -3.20
C GLY A 165 -13.81 -13.22 -1.80
N LYS A 166 -12.70 -13.65 -1.19
CA LYS A 166 -12.67 -14.23 0.16
C LYS A 166 -12.38 -13.21 1.26
N MET A 167 -12.22 -11.93 0.92
CA MET A 167 -11.94 -10.87 1.89
C MET A 167 -13.24 -10.22 2.35
N ASP A 168 -13.68 -10.54 3.57
CA ASP A 168 -14.99 -10.14 4.08
C ASP A 168 -15.16 -8.62 4.31
N ASN A 169 -14.06 -7.90 4.52
CA ASN A 169 -14.07 -6.48 4.88
C ASN A 169 -13.79 -5.54 3.70
N LEU A 170 -13.61 -6.09 2.49
CA LEU A 170 -13.11 -5.33 1.36
C LEU A 170 -14.18 -4.41 0.77
N GLN A 171 -13.99 -3.10 0.94
CA GLN A 171 -14.95 -2.07 0.51
C GLN A 171 -14.60 -1.41 -0.82
N LYS A 172 -13.30 -1.30 -1.12
CA LYS A 172 -12.79 -0.58 -2.30
C LYS A 172 -11.76 -1.42 -3.03
N VAL A 173 -12.00 -1.65 -4.31
CA VAL A 173 -11.09 -2.40 -5.17
C VAL A 173 -10.77 -1.58 -6.41
N ARG A 174 -9.48 -1.39 -6.68
CA ARG A 174 -9.01 -0.75 -7.91
C ARG A 174 -7.99 -1.64 -8.59
N LEU A 175 -8.30 -2.12 -9.78
CA LEU A 175 -7.45 -3.08 -10.49
C LEU A 175 -7.18 -2.60 -11.90
N HIS A 176 -5.93 -2.65 -12.29
CA HIS A 176 -5.56 -2.53 -13.69
C HIS A 176 -5.38 -3.91 -14.28
N VAL A 177 -6.18 -4.21 -15.30
CA VAL A 177 -6.43 -5.57 -15.78
C VAL A 177 -6.26 -5.60 -17.30
N LYS A 178 -5.70 -6.68 -17.82
CA LYS A 178 -5.66 -6.91 -19.27
C LYS A 178 -6.96 -7.52 -19.78
N SER A 179 -7.55 -8.42 -19.01
CA SER A 179 -8.78 -9.14 -19.34
C SER A 179 -9.48 -9.56 -18.05
N LEU A 180 -10.81 -9.42 -18.04
CA LEU A 180 -11.69 -9.92 -17.00
C LEU A 180 -12.96 -10.43 -17.68
N ASP A 181 -13.37 -11.66 -17.38
CA ASP A 181 -14.60 -12.25 -17.90
C ASP A 181 -15.78 -12.05 -16.91
N ASN A 182 -17.00 -12.26 -17.42
CA ASN A 182 -18.22 -12.13 -16.63
C ASN A 182 -18.27 -13.10 -15.45
N GLU A 183 -17.69 -14.30 -15.57
CA GLU A 183 -17.71 -15.31 -14.52
C GLU A 183 -16.93 -14.83 -13.29
N LEU A 184 -15.72 -14.30 -13.49
CA LEU A 184 -14.86 -13.80 -12.43
C LEU A 184 -15.37 -12.51 -11.80
N LEU A 185 -15.92 -11.63 -12.62
CA LEU A 185 -16.56 -10.41 -12.11
C LEU A 185 -17.79 -10.78 -11.26
N SER A 186 -18.64 -11.69 -11.76
CA SER A 186 -19.79 -12.21 -11.00
C SER A 186 -19.35 -12.84 -9.69
N TYR A 187 -18.26 -13.61 -9.71
CA TYR A 187 -17.71 -14.22 -8.50
C TYR A 187 -17.29 -13.15 -7.48
N LEU A 188 -16.53 -12.14 -7.90
CA LEU A 188 -16.08 -11.07 -7.00
C LEU A 188 -17.28 -10.37 -6.34
N LEU A 189 -18.25 -9.96 -7.17
CA LEU A 189 -19.45 -9.25 -6.73
C LEU A 189 -20.29 -10.09 -5.76
N LYS A 190 -20.50 -11.37 -6.06
CA LYS A 190 -21.28 -12.27 -5.21
C LYS A 190 -20.63 -12.59 -3.86
N ASN A 191 -19.30 -12.54 -3.76
CA ASN A 191 -18.60 -12.93 -2.53
C ASN A 191 -18.10 -11.73 -1.71
N CYS A 192 -17.93 -10.54 -2.31
CA CYS A 192 -17.58 -9.31 -1.59
C CYS A 192 -18.81 -8.46 -1.27
N HIS A 193 -19.63 -8.87 -0.30
CA HIS A 193 -20.86 -8.14 0.06
C HIS A 193 -20.65 -6.72 0.60
N THR A 194 -19.47 -6.45 1.14
CA THR A 194 -19.07 -5.14 1.67
C THR A 194 -18.47 -4.22 0.62
N LEU A 195 -18.36 -4.65 -0.65
CA LEU A 195 -17.78 -3.87 -1.74
C LEU A 195 -18.72 -2.75 -2.17
N HIS A 196 -18.28 -1.50 -2.02
CA HIS A 196 -19.03 -0.30 -2.39
C HIS A 196 -18.41 0.47 -3.57
N SER A 197 -17.11 0.25 -3.85
CA SER A 197 -16.39 0.88 -4.97
C SER A 197 -15.53 -0.14 -5.70
N LEU A 198 -15.78 -0.30 -6.99
CA LEU A 198 -14.98 -1.13 -7.88
C LEU A 198 -14.53 -0.31 -9.09
N LYS A 199 -13.23 -0.13 -9.25
CA LYS A 199 -12.64 0.52 -10.43
C LYS A 199 -11.77 -0.46 -11.20
N LEU A 200 -12.04 -0.57 -12.50
CA LEU A 200 -11.32 -1.46 -13.39
C LEU A 200 -10.72 -0.64 -14.53
N TYR A 201 -9.41 -0.73 -14.68
CA TYR A 201 -8.65 -0.05 -15.71
C TYR A 201 -8.15 -1.06 -16.72
N PHE A 202 -8.55 -0.97 -17.98
CA PHE A 202 -8.25 -1.98 -19.00
C PHE A 202 -7.09 -1.56 -19.90
N PHE A 203 -6.09 -2.43 -20.03
CA PHE A 203 -4.99 -2.27 -20.99
C PHE A 203 -5.27 -3.09 -22.25
N ASN A 204 -5.51 -2.41 -23.38
CA ASN A 204 -5.65 -2.98 -24.72
C ASN A 204 -6.86 -3.93 -24.92
N VAL A 205 -7.77 -3.54 -25.81
CA VAL A 205 -9.19 -3.97 -25.81
C VAL A 205 -9.40 -5.43 -26.21
N ASN A 206 -9.95 -6.22 -25.29
CA ASN A 206 -10.91 -7.28 -25.57
C ASN A 206 -11.80 -7.45 -24.33
N ILE A 207 -12.63 -6.44 -24.06
CA ILE A 207 -13.62 -6.50 -22.99
C ILE A 207 -14.77 -7.38 -23.51
N LYS A 208 -14.84 -8.63 -23.03
CA LYS A 208 -15.97 -9.54 -23.25
C LYS A 208 -16.97 -9.44 -22.09
N ILE A 209 -17.30 -8.21 -21.69
CA ILE A 209 -18.33 -7.96 -20.70
C ILE A 209 -19.61 -7.67 -21.47
N ASP A 210 -20.64 -8.46 -21.17
CA ASP A 210 -21.97 -8.28 -21.74
C ASP A 210 -22.73 -7.33 -20.81
N ASN A 211 -23.15 -6.17 -21.34
CA ASN A 211 -23.76 -5.11 -20.56
C ASN A 211 -25.07 -5.56 -19.87
N ASP A 212 -25.81 -6.50 -20.46
CA ASP A 212 -27.08 -6.98 -19.88
C ASP A 212 -26.84 -7.94 -18.72
N ALA A 213 -25.87 -8.85 -18.86
CA ALA A 213 -25.40 -9.69 -17.76
C ALA A 213 -24.84 -8.84 -16.62
N PHE A 214 -24.19 -7.73 -16.94
CA PHE A 214 -23.57 -6.82 -15.99
C PHE A 214 -24.58 -6.05 -15.12
N LEU A 215 -25.63 -5.48 -15.72
CA LEU A 215 -26.68 -4.76 -14.98
C LEU A 215 -27.39 -5.68 -13.98
N SER A 216 -27.62 -6.95 -14.36
CA SER A 216 -28.21 -7.94 -13.45
C SER A 216 -27.31 -8.34 -12.26
N LEU A 217 -26.00 -8.15 -12.39
CA LEU A 217 -25.02 -8.45 -11.34
C LEU A 217 -24.89 -7.31 -10.33
N THR A 218 -25.06 -6.05 -10.78
CA THR A 218 -25.01 -4.89 -9.90
C THR A 218 -26.23 -4.78 -8.98
N ASP A 219 -27.39 -5.29 -9.39
CA ASP A 219 -28.62 -5.28 -8.59
C ASP A 219 -28.50 -6.08 -7.27
N ASN A 220 -27.52 -6.98 -7.18
CA ASN A 220 -27.26 -7.80 -6.00
C ASN A 220 -26.07 -7.31 -5.15
N CYS A 221 -25.48 -6.15 -5.48
CA CYS A 221 -24.32 -5.59 -4.80
C CYS A 221 -24.59 -4.20 -4.23
N SER A 222 -23.98 -3.90 -3.09
CA SER A 222 -23.96 -2.57 -2.45
C SER A 222 -23.09 -1.54 -3.20
N LEU A 223 -22.84 -1.74 -4.50
CA LEU A 223 -21.93 -0.92 -5.28
C LEU A 223 -22.53 0.48 -5.49
N THR A 224 -21.80 1.48 -5.01
CA THR A 224 -22.12 2.91 -5.19
C THR A 224 -21.27 3.57 -6.28
N GLU A 225 -20.11 2.98 -6.59
CA GLU A 225 -19.17 3.49 -7.59
C GLU A 225 -18.61 2.35 -8.43
N LEU A 226 -18.77 2.47 -9.74
CA LEU A 226 -18.36 1.47 -10.71
C LEU A 226 -17.82 2.20 -11.94
N ASP A 227 -16.51 2.09 -12.16
CA ASP A 227 -15.80 2.88 -13.17
C ASP A 227 -14.94 1.97 -14.06
N PHE A 228 -15.10 2.14 -15.37
CA PHE A 228 -14.36 1.45 -16.41
C PHE A 228 -13.58 2.48 -17.21
N GLN A 229 -12.26 2.45 -17.06
CA GLN A 229 -11.38 3.31 -17.84
C GLN A 229 -10.50 2.48 -18.75
N GLN A 230 -10.63 2.72 -20.05
CA GLN A 230 -9.69 2.20 -21.01
C GLN A 230 -8.43 3.07 -20.99
N LEU A 231 -7.28 2.47 -20.71
CA LEU A 231 -6.01 3.16 -20.80
C LEU A 231 -5.52 3.05 -22.25
N LEU A 232 -5.38 4.20 -22.91
CA LEU A 232 -4.83 4.35 -24.27
C LEU A 232 -3.32 4.08 -24.29
#